data_AF-A0AAX0VZE5-F1
#
_entry.id   AF-A0AAX0VZE5-F1
#
_cell.length_a   1.000
_cell.length_b   1.000
_cell.length_c   1.000
_cell.angle_alpha   90.00
_cell.angle_beta   90.00
_cell.angle_gamma   90.00
#
_symmetry.space_group_name_H-M   'P 1'
#
loop_
_entity.id
_entity.type
_entity.pdbx_description
1 polymer ?
#
loop_
_entity_poly.entity_id
_entity_poly.type
_entity_poly.pdbx_seq_one_letter_code
_entity_poly.pdbx_strand_id
1 'polypeptide(L)'
;MSDNALRPARELLLKEYRGVLSTHSKSMPGYPFGSVVPYCLDAEGHPLILISRIAQHTHNLQKDAKCSLLVGERDAEDVQAVGRLTVMAEAHKLTDEAAIEAAAERYYRYFPEAANYHKAHDFDFWVLQPVRHRYIGGFGAIHWLDQVTLANPFAGKVEASMIEHMNSDHANAIAHYVALTDLPRTAPAELVGIDSEGMHLRIGQGIHWLAFPQVCNTPIQVREALVLLARADQWPVTAKVEG
;
A
#
# COMPACT_ATOMS: atom_id res chain seq x y z
N MET A 1 -19.76 -6.38 -15.37
CA MET A 1 -20.42 -5.18 -14.79
C MET A 1 -19.80 -4.77 -13.43
N SER A 2 -18.47 -4.88 -13.27
CA SER A 2 -17.75 -4.43 -12.06
C SER A 2 -16.36 -3.85 -12.32
N ASP A 3 -15.88 -3.83 -13.57
CA ASP A 3 -14.48 -3.44 -13.88
C ASP A 3 -14.19 -1.98 -13.52
N ASN A 4 -15.19 -1.10 -13.64
CA ASN A 4 -15.07 0.32 -13.28
C ASN A 4 -14.84 0.56 -11.77
N ALA A 5 -15.07 -0.45 -10.91
CA ALA A 5 -14.83 -0.35 -9.46
C ALA A 5 -13.51 -1.00 -9.02
N LEU A 6 -12.89 -1.85 -9.85
CA LEU A 6 -11.63 -2.55 -9.51
C LEU A 6 -10.47 -1.58 -9.34
N ARG A 7 -10.28 -0.70 -10.33
CA ARG A 7 -9.18 0.28 -10.30
C ARG A 7 -9.32 1.26 -9.12
N PRO A 8 -10.47 1.93 -8.89
CA PRO A 8 -10.63 2.80 -7.73
C PRO A 8 -10.41 2.08 -6.38
N ALA A 9 -10.85 0.83 -6.25
CA ALA A 9 -10.59 0.03 -5.05
C ALA A 9 -9.09 -0.23 -4.85
N ARG A 10 -8.36 -0.59 -5.90
CA ARG A 10 -6.91 -0.82 -5.84
C ARG A 10 -6.14 0.47 -5.58
N GLU A 11 -6.52 1.57 -6.22
CA GLU A 11 -5.93 2.88 -5.97
C GLU A 11 -6.11 3.31 -4.52
N LEU A 12 -7.28 3.06 -3.91
CA LEU A 12 -7.49 3.33 -2.49
C LEU A 12 -6.54 2.49 -1.62
N LEU A 13 -6.37 1.21 -1.94
CA LEU A 13 -5.42 0.35 -1.24
C LEU A 13 -3.96 0.81 -1.39
N LEU A 14 -3.58 1.37 -2.54
CA LEU A 14 -2.25 1.92 -2.82
C LEU A 14 -2.02 3.29 -2.16
N LYS A 15 -3.04 4.15 -2.11
CA LYS A 15 -2.98 5.50 -1.53
C LYS A 15 -2.92 5.48 -0.01
N GLU A 16 -3.48 4.46 0.61
CA GLU A 16 -3.46 4.29 2.06
C GLU A 16 -2.27 3.44 2.53
N TYR A 17 -1.80 3.73 3.74
CA TYR A 17 -0.65 3.05 4.36
C TYR A 17 -0.93 2.67 5.82
N ARG A 18 -2.17 2.91 6.28
CA ARG A 18 -2.70 2.53 7.58
C ARG A 18 -4.12 2.03 7.39
N GLY A 19 -4.48 1.00 8.13
CA GLY A 19 -5.85 0.48 8.13
C GLY A 19 -6.26 -0.05 9.49
N VAL A 20 -7.56 -0.33 9.62
CA VAL A 20 -8.11 -0.99 10.82
C VAL A 20 -8.19 -2.48 10.55
N LEU A 21 -7.32 -3.24 11.21
CA LEU A 21 -7.33 -4.69 11.23
C LEU A 21 -8.34 -5.17 12.27
N SER A 22 -9.39 -5.84 11.81
CA SER A 22 -10.39 -6.49 12.66
C SER A 22 -10.12 -8.00 12.73
N THR A 23 -10.02 -8.53 13.95
CA THR A 23 -9.69 -9.93 14.23
C THR A 23 -10.68 -10.56 15.20
N HIS A 24 -10.79 -11.88 15.22
CA HIS A 24 -11.61 -12.59 16.21
C HIS A 24 -10.97 -12.51 17.60
N SER A 25 -11.63 -11.86 18.57
CA SER A 25 -11.03 -11.63 19.89
C SER A 25 -10.83 -12.95 20.65
N LYS A 26 -9.56 -13.21 21.03
CA LYS A 26 -9.22 -14.33 21.92
C LYS A 26 -9.63 -14.04 23.37
N SER A 27 -9.48 -12.80 23.83
CA SER A 27 -9.77 -12.40 25.21
C SER A 27 -11.27 -12.24 25.49
N MET A 28 -12.06 -11.92 24.46
CA MET A 28 -13.52 -11.76 24.54
C MET A 28 -14.19 -12.53 23.39
N PRO A 29 -14.31 -13.88 23.49
CA PRO A 29 -14.93 -14.69 22.45
C PRO A 29 -16.34 -14.18 22.08
N GLY A 30 -16.65 -14.15 20.78
CA GLY A 30 -17.90 -13.62 20.24
C GLY A 30 -17.83 -12.15 19.79
N TYR A 31 -16.79 -11.41 20.21
CA TYR A 31 -16.57 -10.03 19.78
C TYR A 31 -15.41 -9.93 18.78
N PRO A 32 -15.55 -9.15 17.68
CA PRO A 32 -14.39 -8.74 16.88
C PRO A 32 -13.59 -7.67 17.62
N PHE A 33 -12.29 -7.61 17.38
CA PHE A 33 -11.38 -6.61 17.93
C PHE A 33 -10.68 -5.85 16.80
N GLY A 34 -10.86 -4.53 16.76
CA GLY A 34 -10.22 -3.62 15.81
C GLY A 34 -8.92 -3.04 16.38
N SER A 35 -7.88 -2.98 15.55
CA SER A 35 -6.63 -2.29 15.87
C SER A 35 -6.03 -1.64 14.63
N VAL A 36 -5.36 -0.51 14.80
CA VAL A 36 -4.71 0.19 13.68
C VAL A 36 -3.37 -0.47 13.38
N VAL A 37 -3.10 -0.77 12.11
CA VAL A 37 -1.82 -1.30 11.63
C VAL A 37 -1.32 -0.48 10.43
N PRO A 38 -0.02 -0.12 10.39
CA PRO A 38 0.61 0.30 9.16
C PRO A 38 0.75 -0.90 8.20
N TYR A 39 0.68 -0.64 6.90
CA TYR A 39 0.90 -1.66 5.88
C TYR A 39 1.54 -1.06 4.62
N CYS A 40 2.29 -1.87 3.89
CA CYS A 40 2.57 -1.66 2.46
C CYS A 40 2.06 -2.89 1.71
N LEU A 41 2.20 -2.93 0.38
CA LEU A 41 1.84 -4.12 -0.39
C LEU A 41 3.08 -5.00 -0.65
N ASP A 42 2.88 -6.32 -0.74
CA ASP A 42 3.91 -7.29 -1.16
C ASP A 42 3.98 -7.42 -2.69
N ALA A 43 4.79 -8.36 -3.19
CA ALA A 43 5.01 -8.56 -4.63
C ALA A 43 3.74 -8.99 -5.38
N GLU A 44 2.78 -9.59 -4.69
CA GLU A 44 1.49 -10.04 -5.22
C GLU A 44 0.40 -8.96 -5.06
N GLY A 45 0.74 -7.83 -4.42
CA GLY A 45 -0.17 -6.73 -4.15
C GLY A 45 -1.03 -6.94 -2.89
N HIS A 46 -0.69 -7.91 -2.04
CA HIS A 46 -1.38 -8.16 -0.78
C HIS A 46 -0.85 -7.25 0.35
N PRO A 47 -1.69 -6.86 1.33
CA PRO A 47 -1.22 -6.10 2.48
C PRO A 47 -0.18 -6.89 3.30
N LEU A 48 1.01 -6.30 3.42
CA LEU A 48 2.11 -6.75 4.27
C LEU A 48 2.14 -5.89 5.54
N ILE A 49 2.07 -6.54 6.70
CA ILE A 49 2.11 -5.89 8.02
C ILE A 49 3.27 -6.45 8.85
N LEU A 50 3.78 -5.62 9.76
CA LEU A 50 4.79 -5.99 10.75
C LEU A 50 4.19 -5.82 12.15
N ILE A 51 3.93 -6.93 12.84
CA ILE A 51 3.18 -6.94 14.11
C ILE A 51 3.94 -7.66 15.22
N SER A 52 3.82 -7.14 16.45
CA SER A 52 4.53 -7.65 17.62
C SER A 52 3.95 -9.00 18.08
N ARG A 53 4.80 -9.94 18.49
CA ARG A 53 4.43 -11.25 19.04
C ARG A 53 3.52 -11.15 20.26
N ILE A 54 3.64 -10.07 21.04
CA ILE A 54 2.85 -9.86 22.26
C ILE A 54 1.56 -9.06 22.02
N ALA A 55 1.35 -8.51 20.82
CA ALA A 55 0.16 -7.72 20.53
C ALA A 55 -1.11 -8.58 20.51
N GLN A 56 -2.22 -8.01 20.97
CA GLN A 56 -3.51 -8.72 21.05
C GLN A 56 -3.98 -9.22 19.67
N HIS A 57 -3.83 -8.41 18.60
CA HIS A 57 -4.18 -8.85 17.25
C HIS A 57 -3.33 -10.03 16.78
N THR A 58 -2.06 -10.14 17.21
CA THR A 58 -1.18 -11.26 16.84
C THR A 58 -1.67 -12.55 17.51
N HIS A 59 -1.99 -12.49 18.81
CA HIS A 59 -2.58 -13.64 19.51
C HIS A 59 -3.94 -14.04 18.94
N ASN A 60 -4.73 -13.07 18.45
CA ASN A 60 -6.00 -13.33 17.78
C ASN A 60 -5.76 -14.07 16.45
N LEU A 61 -4.86 -13.57 15.60
CA LEU A 61 -4.53 -14.17 14.29
C LEU A 61 -3.91 -15.57 14.40
N GLN A 62 -3.11 -15.82 15.43
CA GLN A 62 -2.58 -17.16 15.72
C GLN A 62 -3.68 -18.17 16.08
N LYS A 63 -4.81 -17.71 16.65
CA LYS A 63 -5.95 -18.55 17.00
C LYS A 63 -6.90 -18.74 15.80
N ASP A 64 -7.15 -17.68 15.06
CA ASP A 64 -7.95 -17.68 13.84
C ASP A 64 -7.39 -16.66 12.86
N ALA A 65 -6.90 -17.15 11.72
CA ALA A 65 -6.25 -16.32 10.69
C ALA A 65 -7.25 -15.40 9.96
N LYS A 66 -8.56 -15.64 10.07
CA LYS A 66 -9.58 -14.82 9.39
C LYS A 66 -9.63 -13.42 9.98
N CYS A 67 -9.54 -12.43 9.11
CA CYS A 67 -9.55 -11.04 9.50
C CYS A 67 -10.13 -10.16 8.39
N SER A 68 -10.29 -8.88 8.69
CA SER A 68 -10.53 -7.87 7.67
C SER A 68 -9.66 -6.63 7.88
N LEU A 69 -9.15 -6.05 6.81
CA LEU A 69 -8.49 -4.75 6.81
C LEU A 69 -9.42 -3.70 6.18
N LEU A 70 -9.81 -2.70 6.96
CA LEU A 70 -10.54 -1.53 6.45
C LEU A 70 -9.55 -0.40 6.15
N VAL A 71 -9.64 0.15 4.94
CA VAL A 71 -8.97 1.38 4.52
C VAL A 71 -10.01 2.36 3.94
N GLY A 72 -9.77 3.65 4.12
CA GLY A 72 -10.64 4.72 3.64
C GLY A 72 -9.83 5.97 3.39
N GLU A 73 -10.36 6.87 2.56
CA GLU A 73 -9.67 8.11 2.22
C GLU A 73 -9.36 8.94 3.49
N ARG A 74 -8.11 9.42 3.58
CA ARG A 74 -7.64 10.25 4.70
C ARG A 74 -8.36 11.60 4.75
N ASP A 75 -8.43 12.14 5.97
CA ASP A 75 -8.88 13.51 6.27
C ASP A 75 -10.28 13.87 5.74
N ALA A 76 -11.11 12.87 5.47
CA ALA A 76 -12.50 13.06 5.05
C ALA A 76 -13.36 13.59 6.20
N GLU A 77 -13.98 14.76 6.01
CA GLU A 77 -14.95 15.32 6.95
C GLU A 77 -16.22 14.44 7.02
N ASP A 78 -16.75 14.04 5.86
CA ASP A 78 -17.82 13.06 5.73
C ASP A 78 -17.25 11.71 5.27
N VAL A 79 -16.98 10.84 6.24
CA VAL A 79 -16.45 9.48 5.99
C VAL A 79 -17.38 8.59 5.16
N GLN A 80 -18.67 8.91 5.03
CA GLN A 80 -19.61 8.15 4.19
C GLN A 80 -19.64 8.65 2.75
N ALA A 81 -19.18 9.87 2.50
CA ALA A 81 -19.10 10.49 1.17
C ALA A 81 -17.90 10.02 0.34
N VAL A 82 -16.83 9.53 0.99
CA VAL A 82 -15.58 9.12 0.35
C VAL A 82 -15.47 7.62 0.10
N GLY A 83 -14.44 7.16 -0.61
CA GLY A 83 -14.12 5.76 -0.85
C GLY A 83 -13.73 4.98 0.40
N ARG A 84 -14.24 3.75 0.54
CA ARG A 84 -13.83 2.78 1.57
C ARG A 84 -13.68 1.40 0.95
N LEU A 85 -12.64 0.68 1.38
CA LEU A 85 -12.37 -0.69 0.99
C LEU A 85 -12.21 -1.55 2.25
N THR A 86 -13.00 -2.62 2.33
CA THR A 86 -12.75 -3.70 3.28
C THR A 86 -12.14 -4.89 2.53
N VAL A 87 -10.94 -5.29 2.91
CA VAL A 87 -10.27 -6.51 2.45
C VAL A 87 -10.60 -7.61 3.44
N MET A 88 -11.37 -8.62 3.04
CA MET A 88 -11.55 -9.86 3.80
C MET A 88 -10.36 -10.76 3.49
N ALA A 89 -9.62 -11.23 4.49
CA ALA A 89 -8.35 -11.92 4.28
C ALA A 89 -8.11 -13.04 5.30
N GLU A 90 -7.20 -13.94 4.95
CA GLU A 90 -6.52 -14.83 5.88
C GLU A 90 -5.09 -14.32 6.11
N ALA A 91 -4.70 -14.12 7.37
CA ALA A 91 -3.38 -13.64 7.71
C ALA A 91 -2.40 -14.81 7.85
N HIS A 92 -1.30 -14.75 7.10
CA HIS A 92 -0.24 -15.76 7.14
C HIS A 92 1.07 -15.15 7.60
N LYS A 93 1.63 -15.68 8.69
CA LYS A 93 2.96 -15.31 9.15
C LYS A 93 4.00 -15.81 8.15
N LEU A 94 4.92 -14.95 7.73
CA LEU A 94 6.07 -15.38 6.94
C LEU A 94 7.02 -16.21 7.81
N THR A 95 7.43 -17.38 7.28
CA THR A 95 8.36 -18.29 7.96
C THR A 95 9.59 -18.62 7.13
N ASP A 96 9.52 -18.42 5.81
CA ASP A 96 10.66 -18.57 4.91
C ASP A 96 11.61 -17.38 5.05
N GLU A 97 12.91 -17.65 5.20
CA GLU A 97 13.93 -16.62 5.46
C GLU A 97 14.10 -15.67 4.29
N ALA A 98 14.03 -16.17 3.04
CA ALA A 98 14.14 -15.33 1.86
C ALA A 98 12.89 -14.43 1.70
N ALA A 99 11.71 -14.96 2.00
CA ALA A 99 10.47 -14.17 2.03
C ALA A 99 10.51 -13.09 3.13
N ILE A 100 11.02 -13.41 4.31
CA ILE A 100 11.20 -12.45 5.42
C ILE A 100 12.16 -11.33 5.02
N GLU A 101 13.31 -11.65 4.42
CA GLU A 101 14.29 -10.66 4.01
C GLU A 101 13.74 -9.76 2.88
N ALA A 102 13.04 -10.33 1.90
CA ALA A 102 12.38 -9.55 0.85
C ALA A 102 11.28 -8.62 1.40
N ALA A 103 10.48 -9.12 2.35
CA ALA A 103 9.47 -8.34 3.06
C ALA A 103 10.11 -7.21 3.87
N ALA A 104 11.19 -7.48 4.59
CA ALA A 104 11.93 -6.50 5.37
C ALA A 104 12.51 -5.39 4.48
N GLU A 105 13.19 -5.76 3.39
CA GLU A 105 13.80 -4.83 2.45
C GLU A 105 12.77 -3.82 1.92
N ARG A 106 11.58 -4.32 1.53
CA ARG A 106 10.50 -3.46 1.02
C ARG A 106 9.82 -2.66 2.13
N TYR A 107 9.39 -3.32 3.20
CA TYR A 107 8.65 -2.68 4.29
C TYR A 107 9.45 -1.55 4.94
N TYR A 108 10.76 -1.70 5.10
CA TYR A 108 11.62 -0.68 5.70
C TYR A 108 11.92 0.51 4.79
N ARG A 109 11.76 0.39 3.46
CA ARG A 109 11.72 1.58 2.59
C ARG A 109 10.52 2.46 2.91
N TYR A 110 9.35 1.85 3.15
CA TYR A 110 8.12 2.57 3.48
C TYR A 110 8.13 3.09 4.93
N PHE A 111 8.62 2.29 5.87
CA PHE A 111 8.61 2.56 7.32
C PHE A 111 10.01 2.44 7.93
N PRO A 112 10.91 3.40 7.67
CA PRO A 112 12.31 3.33 8.13
C PRO A 112 12.44 3.32 9.66
N GLU A 113 11.49 3.89 10.40
CA GLU A 113 11.45 3.85 11.86
C GLU A 113 11.25 2.43 12.44
N ALA A 114 10.72 1.51 11.63
CA ALA A 114 10.52 0.11 12.00
C ALA A 114 11.74 -0.78 11.68
N ALA A 115 12.82 -0.20 11.16
CA ALA A 115 14.01 -0.94 10.75
C ALA A 115 14.49 -1.88 11.86
N ASN A 116 14.79 -3.12 11.47
CA ASN A 116 15.24 -4.21 12.34
C ASN A 116 14.28 -4.66 13.45
N TYR A 117 13.03 -4.20 13.51
CA TYR A 117 12.07 -4.64 14.52
C TYR A 117 11.88 -6.17 14.52
N HIS A 118 11.92 -6.81 13.35
CA HIS A 118 11.76 -8.27 13.25
C HIS A 118 12.93 -9.07 13.84
N LYS A 119 14.12 -8.46 13.92
CA LYS A 119 15.33 -9.06 14.50
C LYS A 119 15.49 -8.69 15.98
N ALA A 120 15.13 -7.45 16.36
CA ALA A 120 15.48 -6.86 17.65
C ALA A 120 14.31 -6.72 18.66
N HIS A 121 13.05 -6.74 18.21
CA HIS A 121 11.91 -6.27 19.02
C HIS A 121 10.70 -7.21 19.06
N ASP A 122 10.87 -8.50 18.76
CA ASP A 122 9.77 -9.49 18.76
C ASP A 122 8.61 -9.12 17.81
N PHE A 123 8.93 -8.68 16.60
CA PHE A 123 7.94 -8.51 15.52
C PHE A 123 8.11 -9.60 14.47
N ASP A 124 7.01 -9.99 13.83
CA ASP A 124 7.05 -10.90 12.68
C ASP A 124 6.27 -10.26 11.52
N PHE A 125 6.68 -10.57 10.28
CA PHE A 125 5.95 -10.17 9.08
C PHE A 125 4.77 -11.09 8.83
N TRP A 126 3.63 -10.50 8.47
CA TRP A 126 2.42 -11.22 8.08
C TRP A 126 1.87 -10.65 6.77
N VAL A 127 1.42 -11.53 5.90
CA VAL A 127 0.72 -11.17 4.67
C VAL A 127 -0.76 -11.45 4.87
N LEU A 128 -1.60 -10.47 4.53
CA LEU A 128 -3.06 -10.63 4.51
C LEU A 128 -3.48 -11.11 3.13
N GLN A 129 -3.57 -12.42 2.93
CA GLN A 129 -3.98 -12.99 1.66
C GLN A 129 -5.47 -12.71 1.43
N PRO A 130 -5.85 -11.89 0.43
CA PRO A 130 -7.23 -11.51 0.23
C PRO A 130 -8.08 -12.70 -0.21
N VAL A 131 -9.25 -12.81 0.40
CA VAL A 131 -10.31 -13.75 0.03
C VAL A 131 -11.38 -13.03 -0.78
N ARG A 132 -11.72 -11.80 -0.37
CA ARG A 132 -12.73 -10.97 -1.06
C ARG A 132 -12.64 -9.52 -0.64
N HIS A 133 -13.19 -8.62 -1.46
CA HIS A 133 -13.17 -7.20 -1.21
C HIS A 133 -14.58 -6.60 -1.22
N ARG A 134 -14.80 -5.62 -0.35
CA ARG A 134 -16.00 -4.79 -0.32
C ARG A 134 -15.62 -3.34 -0.52
N TYR A 135 -15.90 -2.81 -1.71
CA TYR A 135 -15.62 -1.42 -2.05
C TYR A 135 -16.90 -0.58 -2.04
N ILE A 136 -16.82 0.62 -1.48
CA ILE A 136 -17.88 1.62 -1.49
C ILE A 136 -17.26 2.96 -1.93
N GLY A 137 -17.55 3.40 -3.16
CA GLY A 137 -17.01 4.63 -3.73
C GLY A 137 -17.85 5.88 -3.41
N GLY A 138 -18.18 6.11 -2.14
CA GLY A 138 -19.07 7.21 -1.69
C GLY A 138 -20.55 6.82 -1.62
N PHE A 139 -21.46 7.74 -2.00
CA PHE A 139 -22.91 7.65 -1.73
C PHE A 139 -23.72 6.59 -2.50
N GLY A 140 -23.13 5.67 -3.27
CA GLY A 140 -23.98 4.69 -3.98
C GLY A 140 -23.33 3.56 -4.77
N ALA A 141 -22.01 3.59 -5.00
CA ALA A 141 -21.31 2.55 -5.74
C ALA A 141 -20.80 1.46 -4.78
N ILE A 142 -21.64 0.46 -4.48
CA ILE A 142 -21.37 -0.57 -3.49
C ILE A 142 -21.08 -1.91 -4.19
N HIS A 143 -19.82 -2.35 -4.19
CA HIS A 143 -19.35 -3.49 -4.99
C HIS A 143 -18.71 -4.58 -4.14
N TRP A 144 -19.06 -5.85 -4.43
CA TRP A 144 -18.24 -7.00 -4.04
C TRP A 144 -17.28 -7.28 -5.18
N LEU A 145 -16.00 -7.41 -4.86
CA LEU A 145 -14.93 -7.57 -5.85
C LEU A 145 -14.04 -8.75 -5.44
N ASP A 146 -13.65 -9.57 -6.41
CA ASP A 146 -12.87 -10.77 -6.14
C ASP A 146 -11.35 -10.55 -6.35
N GLN A 147 -10.93 -9.78 -7.37
CA GLN A 147 -9.52 -9.55 -7.70
C GLN A 147 -9.16 -8.04 -7.73
N VAL A 148 -8.97 -7.44 -6.56
CA VAL A 148 -8.54 -6.03 -6.46
C VAL A 148 -7.02 -5.90 -6.58
N THR A 149 -6.26 -6.83 -5.98
CA THR A 149 -4.80 -6.79 -5.93
C THR A 149 -4.17 -7.06 -7.29
N LEU A 150 -3.00 -6.47 -7.52
CA LEU A 150 -2.23 -6.61 -8.75
C LEU A 150 -0.79 -6.91 -8.37
N ALA A 151 -0.21 -7.95 -8.99
CA ALA A 151 1.19 -8.28 -8.77
C ALA A 151 2.10 -7.16 -9.30
N ASN A 152 3.12 -6.82 -8.51
CA ASN A 152 4.14 -5.84 -8.86
C ASN A 152 5.31 -6.54 -9.57
N PRO A 153 5.47 -6.35 -10.90
CA PRO A 153 6.54 -7.00 -11.66
C PRO A 153 7.95 -6.48 -11.30
N PHE A 154 8.04 -5.40 -10.51
CA PHE A 154 9.30 -4.78 -10.14
C PHE A 154 9.81 -5.19 -8.75
N ALA A 155 8.96 -5.78 -7.91
CA ALA A 155 9.28 -6.05 -6.51
C ALA A 155 10.62 -6.80 -6.34
N GLY A 156 11.42 -6.35 -5.37
CA GLY A 156 12.77 -6.85 -5.11
C GLY A 156 13.85 -5.95 -5.74
N LYS A 157 14.92 -6.56 -6.26
CA LYS A 157 16.13 -5.83 -6.70
C LYS A 157 15.89 -4.80 -7.80
N VAL A 158 14.93 -5.06 -8.70
CA VAL A 158 14.60 -4.15 -9.81
C VAL A 158 13.97 -2.87 -9.28
N GLU A 159 12.95 -2.97 -8.43
CA GLU A 159 12.34 -1.84 -7.72
C GLU A 159 13.38 -1.09 -6.89
N ALA A 160 14.19 -1.81 -6.09
CA ALA A 160 15.20 -1.22 -5.23
C ALA A 160 16.23 -0.38 -6.01
N SER A 161 16.73 -0.90 -7.14
CA SER A 161 17.68 -0.17 -7.99
C SER A 161 17.07 1.08 -8.63
N MET A 162 15.81 1.03 -9.10
CA MET A 162 15.13 2.20 -9.64
C MET A 162 14.93 3.28 -8.57
N ILE A 163 14.56 2.86 -7.37
CA ILE A 163 14.37 3.77 -6.22
C ILE A 163 15.69 4.44 -5.83
N GLU A 164 16.76 3.65 -5.66
CA GLU A 164 18.08 4.16 -5.28
C GLU A 164 18.61 5.18 -6.30
N HIS A 165 18.48 4.88 -7.59
CA HIS A 165 18.88 5.79 -8.66
C HIS A 165 18.06 7.09 -8.64
N MET A 166 16.74 7.00 -8.47
CA MET A 166 15.88 8.19 -8.41
C MET A 166 16.20 9.08 -7.21
N ASN A 167 16.38 8.49 -6.03
CA ASN A 167 16.69 9.24 -4.82
C ASN A 167 18.10 9.86 -4.84
N SER A 168 19.08 9.19 -5.47
CA SER A 168 20.47 9.67 -5.52
C SER A 168 20.69 10.74 -6.59
N ASP A 169 20.15 10.53 -7.79
CA ASP A 169 20.51 11.32 -8.97
C ASP A 169 19.41 12.30 -9.40
N HIS A 170 18.16 12.11 -8.95
CA HIS A 170 16.99 12.83 -9.46
C HIS A 170 16.13 13.49 -8.38
N ALA A 171 16.74 13.93 -7.27
CA ALA A 171 16.05 14.65 -6.19
C ALA A 171 15.27 15.89 -6.69
N ASN A 172 15.79 16.59 -7.70
CA ASN A 172 15.10 17.72 -8.33
C ASN A 172 13.80 17.30 -9.04
N ALA A 173 13.79 16.12 -9.69
CA ALA A 173 12.59 15.60 -10.33
C ALA A 173 11.54 15.20 -9.28
N ILE A 174 11.98 14.57 -8.17
CA ILE A 174 11.10 14.23 -7.04
C ILE A 174 10.47 15.50 -6.44
N ALA A 175 11.27 16.54 -6.21
CA ALA A 175 10.75 17.83 -5.74
C ALA A 175 9.74 18.45 -6.73
N HIS A 176 9.98 18.29 -8.03
CA HIS A 176 9.04 18.72 -9.07
C HIS A 176 7.72 17.93 -9.02
N TYR A 177 7.74 16.60 -8.80
CA TYR A 177 6.52 15.81 -8.64
C TYR A 177 5.66 16.30 -7.47
N VAL A 178 6.28 16.62 -6.34
CA VAL A 178 5.60 17.23 -5.20
C VAL A 178 5.08 18.63 -5.56
N ALA A 179 5.80 19.38 -6.39
CA ALA A 179 5.37 20.70 -6.83
C ALA A 179 4.11 20.68 -7.71
N LEU A 180 3.91 19.61 -8.49
CA LEU A 180 2.77 19.38 -9.38
C LEU A 180 1.50 18.88 -8.65
N THR A 181 1.57 18.64 -7.35
CA THR A 181 0.49 18.05 -6.55
C THR A 181 0.22 18.88 -5.30
N ASP A 182 -0.87 18.57 -4.60
CA ASP A 182 -1.23 19.17 -3.31
C ASP A 182 -0.57 18.45 -2.11
N LEU A 183 0.49 17.68 -2.37
CA LEU A 183 1.21 16.96 -1.32
C LEU A 183 1.95 17.92 -0.37
N PRO A 184 2.11 17.52 0.91
CA PRO A 184 2.79 18.35 1.89
C PRO A 184 4.25 18.61 1.48
N ARG A 185 4.77 19.78 1.83
CA ARG A 185 6.17 20.17 1.60
C ARG A 185 6.94 20.38 2.91
N THR A 186 6.53 19.63 3.94
CA THR A 186 7.07 19.76 5.31
C THR A 186 8.44 19.11 5.49
N ALA A 187 8.82 18.20 4.60
CA ALA A 187 10.13 17.53 4.55
C ALA A 187 10.49 17.18 3.09
N PRO A 188 11.76 16.88 2.77
CA PRO A 188 12.14 16.32 1.48
C PRO A 188 11.36 15.03 1.21
N ALA A 189 10.89 14.88 -0.03
CA ALA A 189 10.25 13.66 -0.47
C ALA A 189 11.30 12.63 -0.89
N GLU A 190 11.06 11.37 -0.53
CA GLU A 190 11.87 10.23 -0.97
C GLU A 190 10.96 9.23 -1.67
N LEU A 191 11.44 8.67 -2.78
CA LEU A 191 10.78 7.57 -3.44
C LEU A 191 10.98 6.30 -2.60
N VAL A 192 9.90 5.60 -2.25
CA VAL A 192 9.93 4.40 -1.39
C VAL A 192 9.36 3.15 -2.04
N GLY A 193 8.62 3.33 -3.14
CA GLY A 193 7.98 2.23 -3.86
C GLY A 193 7.68 2.60 -5.31
N ILE A 194 7.71 1.60 -6.19
CA ILE A 194 7.24 1.68 -7.57
C ILE A 194 6.44 0.43 -7.86
N ASP A 195 5.26 0.61 -8.43
CA ASP A 195 4.42 -0.46 -8.96
C ASP A 195 4.08 -0.19 -10.44
N SER A 196 3.29 -1.06 -11.06
CA SER A 196 2.95 -0.92 -12.48
C SER A 196 2.03 0.27 -12.77
N GLU A 197 1.33 0.80 -11.77
CA GLU A 197 0.36 1.87 -11.93
C GLU A 197 0.83 3.21 -11.38
N GLY A 198 1.88 3.24 -10.56
CA GLY A 198 2.36 4.47 -9.95
C GLY A 198 3.60 4.31 -9.07
N MET A 199 3.77 5.30 -8.20
CA MET A 199 4.90 5.39 -7.29
C MET A 199 4.50 5.93 -5.92
N HIS A 200 5.23 5.52 -4.88
CA HIS A 200 5.04 5.99 -3.51
C HIS A 200 6.15 6.97 -3.11
N LEU A 201 5.75 8.18 -2.72
CA LEU A 201 6.62 9.17 -2.09
C LEU A 201 6.37 9.18 -0.57
N ARG A 202 7.46 9.15 0.19
CA ARG A 202 7.45 9.39 1.64
C ARG A 202 7.87 10.84 1.90
N ILE A 203 7.03 11.56 2.65
CA ILE A 203 7.29 12.94 3.09
C ILE A 203 7.14 12.97 4.61
N GLY A 204 8.27 13.07 5.32
CA GLY A 204 8.29 12.85 6.77
C GLY A 204 7.85 11.42 7.11
N GLN A 205 6.72 11.29 7.82
CA GLN A 205 6.09 9.99 8.14
C GLN A 205 4.84 9.69 7.29
N GLY A 206 4.49 10.59 6.36
CA GLY A 206 3.38 10.38 5.42
C GLY A 206 3.86 9.61 4.20
N ILE A 207 3.02 8.69 3.71
CA ILE A 207 3.21 7.99 2.44
C ILE A 207 2.11 8.42 1.47
N HIS A 208 2.49 8.71 0.24
CA HIS A 208 1.61 9.26 -0.79
C HIS A 208 1.84 8.53 -2.10
N TRP A 209 0.78 7.92 -2.65
CA TRP A 209 0.85 7.27 -3.95
C TRP A 209 0.42 8.22 -5.05
N LEU A 210 1.19 8.24 -6.14
CA LEU A 210 0.97 9.06 -7.32
C LEU A 210 0.88 8.16 -8.55
N ALA A 211 -0.23 8.25 -9.28
CA ALA A 211 -0.49 7.43 -10.46
C ALA A 211 0.38 7.86 -11.65
N PHE A 212 0.91 6.88 -12.38
CA PHE A 212 1.45 7.12 -13.72
C PHE A 212 0.30 7.42 -14.71
N PRO A 213 0.60 8.11 -15.83
CA PRO A 213 -0.41 8.37 -16.87
C PRO A 213 -0.94 7.08 -17.52
N GLN A 214 -0.10 6.03 -17.53
CA GLN A 214 -0.36 4.73 -18.16
C GLN A 214 0.27 3.62 -17.31
N VAL A 215 -0.27 2.40 -17.42
CA VAL A 215 0.33 1.22 -16.79
C VAL A 215 1.69 0.92 -17.41
N CYS A 216 2.69 0.74 -16.56
CA CYS A 216 4.07 0.43 -16.90
C CYS A 216 4.38 -1.01 -16.47
N ASN A 217 4.74 -1.89 -17.40
CA ASN A 217 5.07 -3.29 -17.12
C ASN A 217 6.58 -3.59 -17.24
N THR A 218 7.38 -2.56 -17.58
CA THR A 218 8.83 -2.68 -17.73
C THR A 218 9.55 -1.48 -17.11
N PRO A 219 10.81 -1.62 -16.66
CA PRO A 219 11.60 -0.50 -16.14
C PRO A 219 11.79 0.64 -17.15
N ILE A 220 11.80 0.34 -18.46
CA ILE A 220 11.90 1.34 -19.52
C ILE A 220 10.65 2.22 -19.53
N GLN A 221 9.46 1.61 -19.45
CA GLN A 221 8.20 2.36 -19.40
C GLN A 221 8.09 3.20 -18.13
N VAL A 222 8.53 2.68 -16.98
CA VAL A 222 8.61 3.46 -15.72
C VAL A 222 9.50 4.68 -15.93
N ARG A 223 10.69 4.51 -16.52
CA ARG A 223 11.61 5.62 -16.80
C ARG A 223 10.96 6.66 -17.73
N GLU A 224 10.30 6.22 -18.80
CA GLU A 224 9.60 7.12 -19.73
C GLU A 224 8.50 7.91 -19.02
N ALA A 225 7.72 7.26 -18.16
CA ALA A 225 6.68 7.91 -17.35
C ALA A 225 7.28 8.95 -16.39
N LEU A 226 8.36 8.61 -15.68
CA LEU A 226 9.05 9.53 -14.77
C LEU A 226 9.64 10.74 -15.51
N VAL A 227 10.27 10.54 -16.67
CA VAL A 227 10.80 11.64 -17.50
C VAL A 227 9.69 12.54 -18.02
N LEU A 228 8.55 11.97 -18.40
CA LEU A 228 7.37 12.74 -18.80
C LEU A 228 6.88 13.60 -17.65
N LEU A 229 6.70 13.03 -16.45
CA LEU A 229 6.26 13.75 -15.26
C LEU A 229 7.26 14.84 -14.85
N ALA A 230 8.56 14.62 -15.02
CA ALA A 230 9.60 15.58 -14.65
C ALA A 230 9.61 16.83 -15.56
N ARG A 231 8.98 16.74 -16.74
CA ARG A 231 8.85 17.83 -17.71
C ARG A 231 7.43 18.39 -17.80
N ALA A 232 6.50 17.84 -17.04
CA ALA A 232 5.11 18.25 -17.07
C ALA A 232 4.91 19.56 -16.29
N ASP A 233 4.04 20.44 -16.79
CA ASP A 233 3.63 21.65 -16.08
C ASP A 233 2.45 21.41 -15.12
N GLN A 234 1.72 20.31 -15.33
CA GLN A 234 0.58 19.86 -14.53
C GLN A 234 0.58 18.33 -14.45
N TRP A 235 0.06 17.74 -13.36
CA TRP A 235 -0.07 16.29 -13.26
C TRP A 235 -1.02 15.77 -14.35
N PRO A 236 -0.56 14.88 -15.25
CA PRO A 236 -1.37 14.39 -16.35
C PRO A 236 -2.54 13.55 -15.84
N VAL A 237 -3.70 13.72 -16.47
CA VAL A 237 -4.89 12.91 -16.18
C VAL A 237 -4.61 11.47 -16.61
N THR A 238 -4.79 10.53 -15.67
CA THR A 238 -4.67 9.10 -15.94
C THR A 238 -5.65 8.69 -17.05
N ALA A 239 -5.16 8.01 -18.08
CA ALA A 239 -6.04 7.49 -19.13
C ALA A 239 -7.06 6.51 -18.51
N LYS A 240 -8.36 6.71 -18.75
CA LYS A 240 -9.38 5.73 -18.39
C LYS A 240 -9.07 4.44 -19.16
N VAL A 241 -8.72 3.38 -18.44
CA VAL A 241 -8.64 2.04 -19.03
C VAL A 241 -10.08 1.63 -19.32
N GLU A 242 -10.44 1.53 -20.60
CA GLU A 242 -11.72 0.96 -21.02
C GLU A 242 -11.71 -0.54 -20.73
N GLY A 243 -12.62 -0.97 -19.86
CA GLY A 243 -13.20 -2.33 -19.80
C GLY A 243 -12.26 -3.48 -19.53
#